data_AF-T1CUT0-F1
#
_entry.id   AF-T1CUT0-F1
#
_cell.length_a   1.000
_cell.length_b   1.000
_cell.length_c   1.000
_cell.angle_alpha   90.00
_cell.angle_beta   90.00
_cell.angle_gamma   90.00
#
_symmetry.space_group_name_H-M   'P 1'
#
loop_
_entity.id
_entity.type
_entity.pdbx_description
1 polymer ?
#
loop_
_entity_poly.entity_id
_entity_poly.type
_entity_poly.pdbx_seq_one_letter_code
_entity_poly.pdbx_strand_id
1 'polypeptide(L)' 'MSGDTPTDTTAPGWLERIGQLLGREPRDRSAVLSFLDEAFANGVFDQQARDMLRGVLRVSELSVADVMIPHGQMIVV' A
#
# COMPACT_ATOMS: atom_id res chain seq x y z
N MET A 1 4.66 -22.21 29.37
CA MET A 1 3.37 -21.86 28.75
C MET A 1 3.57 -20.57 27.98
N SER A 2 3.01 -20.53 26.78
CA SER A 2 3.42 -19.77 25.59
C SER A 2 3.50 -18.25 25.74
N GLY A 3 4.57 -17.66 25.19
CA GLY A 3 4.55 -16.27 24.74
C GLY A 3 4.22 -16.26 23.25
N ASP A 4 3.10 -15.63 22.89
CA ASP A 4 2.70 -15.36 21.51
C ASP A 4 3.68 -14.37 20.86
N THR A 5 4.46 -14.84 19.89
CA THR A 5 5.06 -13.99 18.88
C THR A 5 3.98 -13.59 17.87
N PRO A 6 3.77 -12.30 17.55
CA PRO A 6 2.87 -11.93 16.48
C PRO A 6 3.44 -12.50 15.18
N THR A 7 2.68 -13.39 14.57
CA THR A 7 3.01 -13.92 13.26
C THR A 7 2.73 -12.80 12.26
N ASP A 8 3.72 -11.96 11.98
CA ASP A 8 3.76 -11.15 10.76
C ASP A 8 3.81 -12.13 9.59
N THR A 9 2.61 -12.54 9.17
CA THR A 9 2.42 -13.32 7.95
C THR A 9 2.75 -12.38 6.81
N THR A 10 4.01 -12.40 6.38
CA THR A 10 4.41 -12.03 5.02
C THR A 10 3.55 -12.85 4.07
N ALA A 11 2.37 -12.35 3.69
CA ALA A 11 1.44 -13.04 2.82
C ALA A 11 1.98 -12.97 1.38
N PRO A 12 2.51 -14.06 0.80
CA PRO A 12 3.10 -14.01 -0.54
C PRO A 12 2.05 -14.09 -1.66
N GLY A 13 0.75 -14.18 -1.35
CA GLY A 13 -0.23 -14.64 -2.34
C GLY A 13 -0.66 -13.62 -3.40
N TRP A 14 -0.83 -12.35 -3.05
CA TRP A 14 -1.41 -11.36 -3.96
C TRP A 14 -0.37 -10.42 -4.57
N LEU A 15 0.67 -10.07 -3.81
CA LEU A 15 1.74 -9.19 -4.29
C LEU A 15 2.57 -9.87 -5.37
N GLU A 16 2.83 -11.17 -5.23
CA GLU A 16 3.51 -11.96 -6.27
C GLU A 16 2.65 -12.07 -7.54
N ARG A 17 1.33 -12.25 -7.41
CA ARG A 17 0.39 -12.24 -8.54
C ARG A 17 0.35 -10.88 -9.24
N ILE A 18 0.40 -9.78 -8.48
CA ILE A 18 0.56 -8.43 -9.04
C ILE A 18 1.89 -8.34 -9.81
N GLY A 19 3.00 -8.80 -9.22
CA GLY A 19 4.33 -8.80 -9.86
C GLY A 19 4.35 -9.54 -11.19
N GLN A 20 3.63 -10.67 -11.29
CA GLN A 20 3.48 -11.42 -12.55
C GLN A 20 2.66 -10.66 -13.60
N LEU A 21 1.63 -9.92 -13.19
CA LEU A 21 0.83 -9.09 -14.08
C LEU A 21 1.56 -7.78 -14.48
N LEU A 22 2.54 -7.32 -13.68
CA LEU A 22 3.40 -6.16 -13.93
C LEU A 22 4.44 -6.36 -15.04
N GLY A 23 4.52 -7.53 -15.68
CA GLY A 23 5.40 -7.79 -16.83
C GLY A 23 5.21 -6.81 -18.01
N ARG A 24 4.18 -5.96 -17.96
CA ARG A 24 4.03 -4.74 -18.75
C ARG A 24 4.30 -3.54 -17.82
N GLU A 25 5.55 -3.11 -17.71
CA GLU A 25 5.94 -2.03 -16.80
C GLU A 25 5.03 -0.79 -16.98
N PRO A 26 4.26 -0.39 -15.97
CA PRO A 26 3.46 0.83 -16.04
C PRO A 26 4.41 2.03 -16.12
N ARG A 27 4.26 2.83 -17.18
CA ARG A 27 5.15 3.97 -17.47
C ARG A 27 4.84 5.21 -16.63
N ASP A 28 3.63 5.28 -16.10
CA ASP A 28 3.15 6.42 -15.34
C ASP A 28 2.21 5.99 -14.21
N ARG A 29 1.96 6.90 -13.28
CA ARG A 29 1.11 6.66 -12.12
C ARG A 29 -0.31 6.26 -12.51
N SER A 30 -0.89 6.86 -13.55
CA SER A 30 -2.23 6.51 -14.00
C SER A 30 -2.30 5.06 -14.46
N ALA A 31 -1.27 4.57 -15.16
CA ALA A 31 -1.15 3.18 -15.57
C ALA A 31 -1.07 2.25 -14.35
N VAL A 32 -0.33 2.63 -13.29
CA VAL A 32 -0.31 1.87 -12.03
C VAL A 32 -1.70 1.82 -11.38
N LEU A 33 -2.44 2.93 -11.37
CA LEU A 33 -3.77 2.98 -10.77
C LEU A 33 -4.80 2.14 -11.56
N SER A 34 -4.79 2.24 -12.89
CA SER A 34 -5.62 1.41 -13.77
C SER A 34 -5.31 -0.07 -13.60
N PHE A 35 -4.02 -0.40 -13.51
CA PHE A 35 -3.56 -1.76 -13.24
C PHE A 35 -4.10 -2.30 -11.89
N LEU A 36 -4.04 -1.50 -10.82
CA LEU A 36 -4.57 -1.90 -9.52
C LEU A 36 -6.10 -2.08 -9.56
N ASP A 37 -6.81 -1.30 -10.38
CA ASP A 37 -8.25 -1.49 -10.59
C ASP A 37 -8.57 -2.79 -11.31
N GLU A 38 -7.81 -3.13 -12.35
CA GLU A 38 -7.93 -4.40 -13.05
C GLU A 38 -7.61 -5.59 -12.13
N ALA A 39 -6.54 -5.50 -11.34
CA ALA A 39 -6.17 -6.55 -10.40
C ALA A 39 -7.23 -6.75 -9.29
N PHE A 40 -7.85 -5.67 -8.80
CA PHE A 40 -8.98 -5.74 -7.89
C PHE A 40 -10.21 -6.39 -8.55
N ALA A 41 -10.55 -5.98 -9.78
CA ALA A 41 -11.66 -6.57 -10.53
C ALA A 41 -11.46 -8.07 -10.80
N ASN A 42 -10.21 -8.50 -10.95
CA ASN A 42 -9.81 -9.90 -11.10
C ASN A 42 -9.69 -10.67 -9.77
N GLY A 43 -10.04 -10.06 -8.64
CA GLY A 43 -10.02 -10.69 -7.32
C GLY A 43 -8.61 -11.06 -6.84
N VAL A 44 -7.59 -10.29 -7.23
CA VAL A 44 -6.21 -10.53 -6.80
C VAL A 44 -6.03 -10.15 -5.32
N PHE A 45 -6.71 -9.10 -4.87
CA PHE A 45 -6.71 -8.59 -3.50
C PHE A 45 -8.05 -7.92 -3.16
N ASP A 46 -8.28 -7.64 -1.88
CA ASP A 46 -9.53 -7.08 -1.36
C ASP A 46 -9.58 -5.54 -1.42
N GLN A 47 -10.72 -4.97 -1.05
CA GLN A 47 -10.93 -3.52 -1.10
C GLN A 47 -9.98 -2.78 -0.16
N GLN A 48 -9.69 -3.34 1.01
CA GLN A 48 -8.75 -2.76 1.97
C GLN A 48 -7.34 -2.66 1.38
N ALA A 49 -6.84 -3.73 0.75
CA ALA A 49 -5.54 -3.71 0.09
C ALA A 49 -5.49 -2.72 -1.08
N ARG A 50 -6.57 -2.61 -1.87
CA ARG A 50 -6.69 -1.60 -2.94
C ARG A 50 -6.52 -0.19 -2.42
N ASP A 51 -7.24 0.15 -1.35
CA ASP A 51 -7.24 1.49 -0.77
C ASP A 51 -5.88 1.82 -0.14
N MET A 52 -5.25 0.85 0.54
CA MET A 52 -3.88 0.98 1.06
C MET A 52 -2.87 1.25 -0.06
N LEU A 53 -2.88 0.48 -1.14
CA LEU A 53 -1.96 0.66 -2.26
C LEU A 53 -2.12 2.01 -2.96
N ARG A 54 -3.37 2.46 -3.14
CA ARG A 54 -3.66 3.81 -3.66
C ARG A 54 -3.17 4.91 -2.72
N GLY A 55 -3.32 4.70 -1.42
CA GLY A 55 -2.79 5.59 -0.37
C GLY A 55 -1.27 5.69 -0.43
N VAL A 56 -0.57 4.56 -0.50
CA VAL A 56 0.91 4.51 -0.60
C VAL A 56 1.40 5.21 -1.86
N LEU A 57 0.75 4.98 -3.00
CA LEU A 57 1.09 5.68 -4.25
C LEU A 57 0.87 7.19 -4.17
N ARG A 58 0.12 7.70 -3.18
CA ARG A 58 -0.05 9.14 -2.92
C ARG A 58 1.02 9.68 -1.97
N VAL A 59 1.58 8.84 -1.10
CA VAL A 59 2.63 9.25 -0.16
C VAL A 59 3.90 9.71 -0.88
N SER A 60 4.18 9.20 -2.09
CA SER A 60 5.32 9.65 -2.90
C SER A 60 5.26 11.13 -3.30
N GLU A 61 4.09 11.77 -3.20
CA GLU A 61 3.90 13.19 -3.50
C GLU A 61 3.85 14.07 -2.25
N LEU A 62 3.84 13.48 -1.05
CA LEU A 62 3.74 14.23 0.19
C LEU A 62 5.12 14.73 0.61
N SER A 63 5.19 16.00 0.96
CA SER A 63 6.36 16.59 1.63
C SER A 63 6.27 16.39 3.14
N VAL A 64 7.41 16.52 3.83
CA VAL A 64 7.45 16.45 5.31
C VAL A 64 6.50 17.46 5.94
N ALA A 65 6.32 18.63 5.33
CA ALA A 65 5.39 19.64 5.83
C ALA A 65 3.92 19.21 5.78
N ASP A 66 3.56 18.32 4.86
CA ASP A 66 2.18 17.82 4.70
C ASP A 66 1.81 16.77 5.76
N VAL A 67 2.81 16.17 6.42
CA VAL A 67 2.63 15.04 7.36
C VAL A 67 3.10 15.36 8.79
N MET A 68 3.99 16.34 8.96
CA MET A 68 4.57 16.68 10.26
C MET A 68 3.52 17.18 11.26
N ILE A 69 3.63 16.73 12.51
CA ILE A 69 2.89 17.29 13.63
C ILE A 69 3.56 18.62 14.04
N PRO A 70 2.87 19.78 13.97
CA PRO A 70 3.44 21.07 14.38
C PRO A 70 3.87 21.04 15.85
N HIS A 71 4.99 21.71 16.16
CA HIS A 71 5.52 21.75 17.52
C HIS A 71 4.49 22.28 18.56
N GLY A 72 3.65 23.23 18.17
CA GLY A 72 2.58 23.76 19.03
C GLY A 72 1.41 22.80 19.29
N GLN A 73 1.36 21.66 18.60
CA GLN A 73 0.34 20.62 18.72
C GLN A 73 0.88 19.31 19.35
N MET A 74 2.18 19.27 19.71
CA MET A 74 2.75 18.11 20.39
C MET A 74 2.29 18.04 21.85
N ILE A 75 1.71 16.90 22.24
CA ILE A 75 1.43 16.55 23.64
C ILE A 75 2.56 15.61 24.09
N VAL A 76 3.33 16.04 25.09
CA VAL A 76 4.40 15.25 25.69
C VAL A 76 3.87 14.71 27.02
N VAL A 77 3.96 13.38 27.21
CA VAL A 77 3.53 12.67 28.43
C VAL A 77 4.76 12.14 29.17
#